data_AF-A0A4Q6BL25-F1
#
_entry.id   AF-A0A4Q6BL25-F1
#
_cell.length_a   1.000
_cell.length_b   1.000
_cell.length_c   1.000
_cell.angle_alpha   90.00
_cell.angle_beta   90.00
_cell.angle_gamma   90.00
#
_symmetry.space_group_name_H-M   'P 1'
#
loop_
_entity.id
_entity.type
_entity.pdbx_description
1 polymer ?
#
loop_
_entity_poly.entity_id
_entity_poly.type
_entity_poly.pdbx_seq_one_letter_code
_entity_poly.pdbx_strand_id
1 'polypeptide(L)'
;MRSSWTVALGLACILGPLGACSSSDEAPTPETDEPEATLDEYQTRGTCAGLPRLPLETPAGVCVGLVASGLKFPRGIAQLPNGDLVLADMGGWALNKGSVWLFARGANGTYAKRQILSQIDKPSGIAVGPDNLVYVATPADIFRFDPYETGRPQPRLKLVVRNLLGGEGARHPLHHLAFDPKNPWQLYVNIGSDSDMCESEQFAAPCNEAERAA
;
A
#
# COMPACT_ATOMS: atom_id res chain seq x y z
N MET A 1 23.39 24.26 -24.86
CA MET A 1 22.42 24.58 -25.93
C MET A 1 21.09 24.85 -25.27
N ARG A 2 20.61 26.09 -25.29
CA ARG A 2 19.34 26.51 -24.66
C ARG A 2 18.30 26.59 -25.78
N SER A 3 17.25 25.77 -25.73
CA SER A 3 16.12 25.86 -26.65
C SER A 3 14.94 26.54 -25.93
N SER A 4 14.70 27.80 -26.27
CA SER A 4 13.48 28.53 -25.93
C SER A 4 12.35 28.05 -26.83
N TRP A 5 11.18 27.75 -26.26
CA TRP A 5 9.95 27.55 -27.03
C TRP A 5 8.97 28.67 -26.69
N THR A 6 8.59 29.42 -27.72
CA THR A 6 7.55 30.45 -27.68
C THR A 6 6.20 29.77 -27.92
N VAL A 7 5.26 29.88 -26.99
CA VAL A 7 3.87 29.48 -27.21
C VAL A 7 3.11 30.69 -27.75
N ALA A 8 2.62 30.58 -28.98
CA ALA A 8 1.71 31.56 -29.57
C ALA A 8 0.28 31.26 -29.11
N LEU A 9 -0.31 32.17 -28.34
CA LEU A 9 -1.72 32.13 -27.97
C LEU A 9 -2.53 32.89 -29.03
N GLY A 10 -3.24 32.16 -29.89
CA GLY A 10 -4.19 32.75 -30.83
C GLY A 10 -5.56 32.87 -30.19
N LEU A 11 -5.95 34.08 -29.77
CA LEU A 11 -7.30 34.40 -29.33
C LEU A 11 -8.03 35.12 -30.47
N ALA A 12 -9.00 34.46 -31.10
CA ALA A 12 -9.91 35.09 -32.05
C ALA A 12 -11.31 35.12 -31.42
N CYS A 13 -11.68 36.23 -30.80
CA CYS A 13 -13.06 36.53 -30.44
C CYS A 13 -13.75 37.23 -31.61
N ILE A 14 -14.76 36.60 -32.18
CA ILE A 14 -15.68 37.22 -33.15
C ILE A 14 -16.99 37.51 -32.42
N LEU A 15 -17.42 38.78 -32.45
CA LEU A 15 -18.69 39.27 -31.90
C LEU A 15 -19.87 38.87 -32.81
N GLY A 16 -20.95 38.33 -32.22
CA GLY A 16 -22.26 38.16 -32.87
C GLY A 16 -23.32 37.60 -31.91
N PRO A 17 -24.60 38.07 -31.94
CA PRO A 17 -25.61 37.73 -30.94
C PRO A 17 -26.51 36.54 -31.33
N LEU A 18 -27.02 35.85 -30.29
CA LEU A 18 -28.17 34.94 -30.25
C LEU A 18 -28.14 33.70 -31.16
N GLY A 19 -27.91 32.53 -30.54
CA GLY A 19 -28.28 31.24 -31.14
C GLY A 19 -27.46 30.06 -30.61
N ALA A 20 -28.04 29.34 -29.65
CA ALA A 20 -27.74 27.95 -29.25
C ALA A 20 -26.30 27.42 -29.39
N CYS A 21 -25.58 27.29 -28.27
CA CYS A 21 -24.45 26.36 -28.18
C CYS A 21 -25.01 24.93 -28.06
N SER A 22 -25.04 24.21 -29.17
CA SER A 22 -25.17 22.76 -29.17
C SER A 22 -23.96 22.19 -28.43
N SER A 23 -24.18 21.42 -27.35
CA SER A 23 -23.14 20.57 -26.79
C SER A 23 -22.79 19.53 -27.84
N SER A 24 -21.56 19.58 -28.35
CA SER A 24 -20.98 18.44 -29.05
C SER A 24 -20.72 17.38 -27.99
N ASP A 25 -21.62 16.39 -27.90
CA ASP A 25 -21.36 15.16 -27.17
C ASP A 25 -20.20 14.44 -27.89
N GLU A 26 -18.97 14.74 -27.47
CA GLU A 26 -17.82 13.93 -27.85
C GLU A 26 -17.95 12.60 -27.11
N ALA A 27 -18.40 11.57 -27.84
CA ALA A 27 -18.52 10.23 -27.30
C ALA A 27 -17.16 9.77 -26.75
N PRO A 28 -17.12 9.10 -25.58
CA PRO A 28 -15.88 8.57 -25.06
C PRO A 28 -15.28 7.61 -26.08
N THR A 29 -14.06 7.90 -26.53
CA THR A 29 -13.29 6.97 -27.35
C THR A 29 -13.16 5.66 -26.56
N PRO A 30 -13.45 4.49 -27.16
CA PRO A 30 -13.21 3.23 -26.48
C PRO A 30 -11.73 3.19 -26.12
N GLU A 31 -11.42 3.15 -24.83
CA GLU A 31 -10.09 2.75 -24.34
C GLU A 31 -9.84 1.39 -24.98
N THR A 32 -8.97 1.37 -25.99
CA THR A 32 -8.41 0.13 -26.47
C THR A 32 -7.74 -0.50 -25.27
N ASP A 33 -8.23 -1.66 -24.83
CA ASP A 33 -7.55 -2.51 -23.86
C ASP A 33 -6.10 -2.66 -24.33
N GLU A 34 -5.22 -1.83 -23.78
CA GLU A 34 -3.78 -2.03 -23.85
C GLU A 34 -3.58 -3.46 -23.37
N PRO A 35 -2.95 -4.33 -24.17
CA PRO A 35 -2.81 -5.72 -23.79
C PRO A 35 -2.16 -5.75 -22.42
N GLU A 36 -2.88 -6.28 -21.42
CA GLU A 36 -2.34 -6.47 -20.07
C GLU A 36 -0.99 -7.14 -20.25
N ALA A 37 0.09 -6.41 -19.92
CA ALA A 37 1.42 -6.94 -20.03
C ALA A 37 1.45 -8.22 -19.19
N THR A 38 1.49 -9.38 -19.84
CA THR A 38 1.76 -10.65 -19.18
C THR A 38 3.23 -10.56 -18.78
N LEU A 39 3.48 -9.99 -17.60
CA LEU A 39 4.81 -9.75 -17.09
C LEU A 39 5.52 -11.09 -16.97
N ASP A 40 6.41 -11.37 -17.91
CA ASP A 40 7.47 -12.33 -17.72
C ASP A 40 8.16 -12.01 -16.39
N GLU A 41 8.16 -13.05 -15.58
CA GLU A 41 8.67 -13.18 -14.23
C GLU A 41 10.09 -12.59 -14.11
N TYR A 42 10.42 -12.02 -12.93
CA TYR A 42 11.75 -11.49 -12.64
C TYR A 42 12.87 -12.36 -13.23
N GLN A 43 13.76 -11.76 -14.03
CA GLN A 43 14.92 -12.48 -14.55
C GLN A 43 15.85 -12.88 -13.39
N THR A 44 16.12 -14.17 -13.26
CA THR A 44 16.97 -14.71 -12.19
C THR A 44 18.17 -15.46 -12.77
N ARG A 45 19.30 -15.44 -12.04
CA ARG A 45 20.53 -16.15 -12.43
C ARG A 45 21.25 -16.70 -11.21
N GLY A 46 21.27 -18.03 -11.10
CA GLY A 46 21.86 -18.73 -9.96
C GLY A 46 20.98 -18.67 -8.72
N THR A 47 21.57 -18.92 -7.55
CA THR A 47 20.84 -18.99 -6.28
C THR A 47 21.41 -18.05 -5.24
N CYS A 48 20.55 -17.62 -4.31
CA CYS A 48 20.88 -16.83 -3.14
C CYS A 48 20.20 -17.47 -1.94
N ALA A 49 20.98 -18.13 -1.07
CA ALA A 49 20.46 -18.89 0.07
C ALA A 49 19.32 -19.88 -0.29
N GLY A 50 19.43 -20.54 -1.45
CA GLY A 50 18.43 -21.49 -1.95
C GLY A 50 17.27 -20.89 -2.75
N LEU A 51 17.15 -19.55 -2.80
CA LEU A 51 16.16 -18.85 -3.61
C LEU A 51 16.71 -18.46 -4.99
N PRO A 52 15.87 -18.27 -6.03
CA PRO A 52 16.29 -17.69 -7.30
C PRO A 52 16.96 -16.33 -7.08
N ARG A 53 18.21 -16.17 -7.53
CA ARG A 53 18.96 -14.94 -7.31
C ARG A 53 18.60 -13.87 -8.35
N LEU A 54 18.31 -12.66 -7.89
CA LEU A 54 18.19 -11.50 -8.76
C LEU A 54 19.58 -10.99 -9.17
N PRO A 55 19.78 -10.59 -10.44
CA PRO A 55 21.07 -10.12 -10.96
C PRO A 55 21.33 -8.66 -10.57
N LEU A 56 21.35 -8.38 -9.26
CA LEU A 56 21.59 -7.05 -8.69
C LEU A 56 23.02 -6.93 -8.16
N GLU A 57 23.61 -5.74 -8.32
CA GLU A 57 24.84 -5.38 -7.62
C GLU A 57 24.56 -5.30 -6.11
N THR A 58 25.41 -5.95 -5.33
CA THR A 58 25.27 -6.08 -3.88
C THR A 58 26.65 -6.01 -3.23
N PRO A 59 26.76 -5.57 -1.95
CA PRO A 59 28.00 -5.64 -1.21
C PRO A 59 28.59 -7.06 -1.18
N ALA A 60 29.91 -7.18 -1.01
CA ALA A 60 30.57 -8.48 -0.92
C ALA A 60 29.92 -9.36 0.18
N GLY A 61 29.61 -10.62 -0.17
CA GLY A 61 28.96 -11.58 0.73
C GLY A 61 27.44 -11.43 0.85
N VAL A 62 26.83 -10.46 0.15
CA VAL A 62 25.37 -10.25 0.12
C VAL A 62 24.82 -10.68 -1.24
N CYS A 63 23.58 -11.16 -1.26
CA CYS A 63 22.82 -11.40 -2.49
C CYS A 63 21.33 -11.17 -2.22
N VAL A 64 20.53 -11.02 -3.29
CA VAL A 64 19.08 -10.86 -3.20
C VAL A 64 18.41 -12.08 -3.83
N GLY A 65 17.61 -12.79 -3.03
CA GLY A 65 16.80 -13.92 -3.47
C GLY A 65 15.34 -13.52 -3.68
N LEU A 66 14.72 -13.98 -4.76
CA LEU A 66 13.31 -13.78 -5.05
C LEU A 66 12.47 -14.74 -4.20
N VAL A 67 11.68 -14.18 -3.28
CA VAL A 67 10.75 -14.94 -2.43
C VAL A 67 9.41 -15.17 -3.13
N ALA A 68 8.86 -14.13 -3.74
CA ALA A 68 7.57 -14.17 -4.43
C ALA A 68 7.44 -13.02 -5.44
N SER A 69 6.53 -13.21 -6.40
CA SER A 69 6.14 -12.24 -7.42
C SER A 69 4.60 -12.06 -7.46
N GLY A 70 4.11 -11.24 -8.38
CA GLY A 70 2.66 -11.03 -8.58
C GLY A 70 1.95 -10.44 -7.36
N LEU A 71 2.60 -9.51 -6.66
CA LEU A 71 1.97 -8.64 -5.66
C LEU A 71 1.52 -7.36 -6.37
N LYS A 72 0.43 -6.74 -5.92
CA LYS A 72 -0.16 -5.60 -6.62
C LYS A 72 0.45 -4.29 -6.19
N PHE A 73 0.40 -4.01 -4.89
CA PHE A 73 0.95 -2.80 -4.31
C PHE A 73 1.50 -3.10 -2.89
N PRO A 74 2.58 -3.89 -2.79
CA PRO A 74 3.11 -4.33 -1.50
C PRO A 74 3.57 -3.16 -0.63
N ARG A 75 3.35 -3.29 0.68
CA ARG A 75 3.70 -2.30 1.72
C ARG A 75 4.58 -2.96 2.77
N GLY A 76 4.06 -3.16 3.99
CA GLY A 76 4.80 -3.76 5.08
C GLY A 76 4.94 -5.27 4.96
N ILE A 77 6.02 -5.79 5.52
CA ILE A 77 6.29 -7.22 5.70
C ILE A 77 6.83 -7.47 7.11
N ALA A 78 6.48 -8.59 7.72
CA ALA A 78 7.02 -9.03 9.00
C ALA A 78 7.33 -10.53 8.98
N GLN A 79 8.34 -10.93 9.74
CA GLN A 79 8.69 -12.35 9.92
C GLN A 79 8.03 -12.88 11.20
N LEU A 80 7.39 -14.04 11.08
CA LEU A 80 6.85 -14.82 12.19
C LEU A 80 7.96 -15.66 12.85
N PRO A 81 7.80 -16.08 14.12
CA PRO A 81 8.85 -16.80 14.86
C PRO A 81 9.34 -18.10 14.18
N ASN A 82 8.50 -18.74 13.38
CA ASN A 82 8.84 -19.95 12.63
C ASN A 82 9.57 -19.67 11.29
N GLY A 83 9.81 -18.40 10.97
CA GLY A 83 10.47 -17.97 9.74
C GLY A 83 9.54 -17.71 8.55
N ASP A 84 8.22 -17.93 8.72
CA ASP A 84 7.22 -17.50 7.74
C ASP A 84 7.21 -15.97 7.63
N LEU A 85 6.74 -15.45 6.50
CA LEU A 85 6.58 -14.02 6.31
C LEU A 85 5.11 -13.67 6.12
N VAL A 86 4.68 -12.56 6.68
CA VAL A 86 3.37 -11.97 6.43
C VAL A 86 3.54 -10.61 5.78
N LEU A 87 2.72 -10.32 4.78
CA LEU A 87 2.85 -9.10 3.97
C LEU A 87 1.50 -8.45 3.77
N ALA A 88 1.46 -7.13 3.97
CA ALA A 88 0.36 -6.27 3.58
C ALA A 88 0.52 -5.87 2.11
N ASP A 89 -0.43 -6.27 1.26
CA ASP A 89 -0.51 -5.87 -0.13
C ASP A 89 -1.68 -4.90 -0.30
N MET A 90 -1.40 -3.62 -0.52
CA MET A 90 -2.41 -2.57 -0.52
C MET A 90 -3.40 -2.72 -1.68
N GLY A 91 -3.01 -3.38 -2.77
CA GLY A 91 -3.85 -3.62 -3.94
C GLY A 91 -4.16 -2.40 -4.81
N GLY A 92 -4.04 -1.18 -4.27
CA GLY A 92 -4.38 0.08 -4.96
C GLY A 92 -4.86 1.15 -4.00
N TRP A 93 -5.08 2.36 -4.50
CA TRP A 93 -5.64 3.48 -3.72
C TRP A 93 -7.17 3.42 -3.58
N ALA A 94 -7.85 2.57 -4.35
CA ALA A 94 -9.29 2.35 -4.21
C ALA A 94 -9.62 1.58 -2.93
N LEU A 95 -10.82 1.84 -2.39
CA LEU A 95 -11.29 1.20 -1.16
C LEU A 95 -11.30 -0.32 -1.29
N ASN A 96 -10.91 -1.00 -0.20
CA ASN A 96 -11.06 -2.45 -0.03
C ASN A 96 -10.44 -3.29 -1.18
N LYS A 97 -9.34 -2.82 -1.79
CA LYS A 97 -8.58 -3.60 -2.78
C LYS A 97 -7.46 -4.44 -2.16
N GLY A 98 -7.15 -4.20 -0.89
CA GLY A 98 -6.01 -4.77 -0.22
C GLY A 98 -6.18 -6.23 0.18
N SER A 99 -5.06 -6.86 0.46
CA SER A 99 -4.93 -8.25 0.88
C SER A 99 -3.79 -8.40 1.88
N VAL A 100 -3.82 -9.48 2.66
CA VAL A 100 -2.68 -9.89 3.50
C VAL A 100 -2.29 -11.30 3.10
N TRP A 101 -1.00 -11.52 2.87
CA TRP A 101 -0.44 -12.77 2.38
C TRP A 101 0.46 -13.42 3.43
N LEU A 102 0.39 -14.75 3.56
CA LEU A 102 1.39 -15.58 4.22
C LEU A 102 2.34 -16.15 3.17
N PHE A 103 3.62 -16.15 3.48
CA PHE A 103 4.66 -16.89 2.79
C PHE A 103 5.20 -17.93 3.75
N ALA A 104 4.73 -19.17 3.63
CA ALA A 104 5.13 -20.26 4.51
C ALA A 104 6.50 -20.81 4.09
N ARG A 105 7.46 -20.83 5.01
CA ARG A 105 8.83 -21.25 4.74
C ARG A 105 8.94 -22.77 4.68
N GLY A 106 9.40 -23.28 3.54
CA GLY A 106 9.71 -24.70 3.33
C GLY A 106 11.10 -25.08 3.85
N ALA A 107 11.34 -26.39 3.98
CA ALA A 107 12.60 -26.94 4.49
C ALA A 107 13.84 -26.58 3.63
N ASN A 108 13.64 -26.39 2.33
CA ASN A 108 14.65 -25.97 1.36
C ASN A 108 14.84 -24.44 1.29
N GLY A 109 14.16 -23.66 2.14
CA GLY A 109 14.21 -22.21 2.14
C GLY A 109 13.29 -21.52 1.13
N THR A 110 12.51 -22.26 0.33
CA THR A 110 11.49 -21.67 -0.56
C THR A 110 10.24 -21.26 0.22
N TYR A 111 9.38 -20.44 -0.38
CA TYR A 111 8.17 -19.95 0.27
C TYR A 111 6.91 -20.28 -0.51
N ALA A 112 5.90 -20.84 0.17
CA ALA A 112 4.58 -21.05 -0.39
C ALA A 112 3.67 -19.85 -0.08
N LYS A 113 3.20 -19.16 -1.13
CA LYS A 113 2.31 -17.99 -1.04
C LYS A 113 0.86 -18.42 -0.80
N ARG A 114 0.20 -17.83 0.21
CA ARG A 114 -1.22 -18.05 0.52
C ARG A 114 -1.88 -16.73 0.92
N GLN A 115 -3.05 -16.43 0.37
CA GLN A 115 -3.84 -15.28 0.81
C GLN A 115 -4.50 -15.61 2.16
N ILE A 116 -4.36 -14.72 3.14
CA ILE A 116 -5.00 -14.85 4.45
C ILE A 116 -6.22 -13.94 4.54
N LEU A 117 -6.07 -12.71 4.05
CA LEU A 117 -7.12 -11.70 4.05
C LEU A 117 -7.28 -11.09 2.66
N SER A 118 -8.51 -10.69 2.36
CA SER A 118 -8.88 -9.95 1.16
C SER A 118 -9.90 -8.88 1.50
N GLN A 119 -10.08 -7.92 0.58
CA GLN A 119 -11.00 -6.80 0.73
C GLN A 119 -10.71 -5.90 1.96
N ILE A 120 -9.43 -5.71 2.26
CA ILE A 120 -8.99 -4.82 3.33
C ILE A 120 -8.72 -3.43 2.76
N ASP A 121 -9.16 -2.37 3.43
CA ASP A 121 -8.84 -1.02 2.99
C ASP A 121 -7.37 -0.69 3.26
N LYS A 122 -6.63 -0.45 2.18
CA LYS A 122 -5.23 0.01 2.15
C LYS A 122 -4.34 -0.53 3.29
N PRO A 123 -4.23 -1.85 3.49
CA PRO A 123 -3.36 -2.41 4.50
C PRO A 123 -1.92 -1.97 4.21
N SER A 124 -1.24 -1.47 5.24
CA SER A 124 0.11 -0.90 5.08
C SER A 124 1.07 -1.37 6.17
N GLY A 125 0.87 -0.91 7.40
CA GLY A 125 1.66 -1.31 8.54
C GLY A 125 1.35 -2.75 8.94
N ILE A 126 2.39 -3.55 9.16
CA ILE A 126 2.26 -4.92 9.65
C ILE A 126 3.35 -5.21 10.68
N ALA A 127 2.99 -5.87 11.76
CA ALA A 127 3.93 -6.30 12.80
C ALA A 127 3.45 -7.60 13.45
N VAL A 128 4.37 -8.33 14.07
CA VAL A 128 4.04 -9.49 14.91
C VAL A 128 4.09 -9.04 16.36
N GLY A 129 2.99 -9.22 17.08
CA GLY A 129 2.90 -8.89 18.50
C GLY A 129 3.58 -9.92 19.39
N PRO A 130 3.74 -9.62 20.69
CA PRO A 130 4.35 -10.55 21.65
C PRO A 130 3.50 -11.78 21.96
N ASP A 131 2.23 -11.77 21.52
CA ASP A 131 1.31 -12.89 21.53
C ASP A 131 1.42 -13.78 20.27
N ASN A 132 2.38 -13.50 19.39
CA ASN A 132 2.59 -14.13 18.09
C ASN A 132 1.41 -13.93 17.11
N LEU A 133 0.55 -12.95 17.35
CA LEU A 133 -0.50 -12.57 16.41
C LEU A 133 0.00 -11.50 15.44
N VAL A 134 -0.64 -11.44 14.27
CA VAL A 134 -0.30 -10.47 13.23
C VAL A 134 -1.18 -9.25 13.41
N TYR A 135 -0.56 -8.08 13.54
CA TYR A 135 -1.20 -6.77 13.64
C TYR A 135 -1.09 -6.08 12.29
N VAL A 136 -2.21 -5.59 11.77
CA VAL A 136 -2.28 -4.87 10.50
C VAL A 136 -2.95 -3.52 10.72
N ALA A 137 -2.31 -2.47 10.22
CA ALA A 137 -2.87 -1.14 10.17
C ALA A 137 -3.54 -0.90 8.82
N THR A 138 -4.77 -0.42 8.90
CA THR A 138 -5.50 0.28 7.82
C THR A 138 -5.48 1.77 8.14
N PRO A 139 -5.94 2.63 7.22
CA PRO A 139 -5.96 4.06 7.50
C PRO A 139 -6.82 4.48 8.70
N ALA A 140 -7.82 3.67 9.06
CA ALA A 140 -8.75 3.98 10.15
C ALA A 140 -8.47 3.17 11.42
N ASP A 141 -7.92 1.96 11.33
CA ASP A 141 -7.91 1.02 12.44
C ASP A 141 -6.64 0.15 12.46
N ILE A 142 -6.37 -0.43 13.63
CA ILE A 142 -5.43 -1.55 13.78
C ILE A 142 -6.23 -2.74 14.25
N PHE A 143 -6.14 -3.85 13.52
CA PHE A 143 -6.68 -5.13 13.95
C PHE A 143 -5.57 -6.17 14.04
N ARG A 144 -5.82 -7.23 14.80
CA ARG A 144 -4.95 -8.40 14.87
C ARG A 144 -5.71 -9.69 14.60
N PHE A 145 -4.98 -10.71 14.16
CA PHE A 145 -5.54 -12.04 13.88
C PHE A 145 -4.46 -13.13 14.01
N ASP A 146 -4.91 -14.38 14.11
CA ASP A 146 -4.04 -15.56 14.03
C ASP A 146 -3.85 -15.94 12.54
N PRO A 147 -2.61 -15.88 11.99
CA PRO A 147 -2.35 -16.19 10.58
C PRO A 147 -2.55 -17.68 10.22
N TYR A 148 -2.72 -18.54 11.23
CA TYR A 148 -2.92 -19.98 11.09
C TYR A 148 -4.33 -20.43 11.49
N GLU A 149 -5.27 -19.52 11.75
CA GLU A 149 -6.66 -19.91 12.01
C GLU A 149 -7.22 -20.66 10.79
N THR A 150 -7.79 -21.84 11.03
CA THR A 150 -8.38 -22.71 10.01
C THR A 150 -9.88 -22.91 10.26
N GLY A 151 -10.58 -23.52 9.29
CA GLY A 151 -12.02 -23.80 9.38
C GLY A 151 -12.92 -22.63 8.96
N ARG A 152 -12.34 -21.54 8.43
CA ARG A 152 -13.03 -20.37 7.87
C ARG A 152 -12.31 -19.87 6.61
N PRO A 153 -12.98 -19.13 5.72
CA PRO A 153 -12.34 -18.52 4.55
C PRO A 153 -11.29 -17.46 4.89
N GLN A 154 -11.51 -16.70 5.98
CA GLN A 154 -10.61 -15.69 6.53
C GLN A 154 -10.58 -15.82 8.06
N PRO A 155 -9.47 -15.49 8.75
CA PRO A 155 -9.37 -15.56 10.20
C PRO A 155 -10.27 -14.52 10.88
N ARG A 156 -10.54 -14.71 12.17
CA ARG A 156 -11.27 -13.73 12.97
C ARG A 156 -10.37 -12.54 13.25
N LEU A 157 -10.89 -11.35 12.95
CA LEU A 157 -10.21 -10.10 13.25
C LEU A 157 -10.61 -9.60 14.64
N LYS A 158 -9.63 -9.17 15.42
CA LYS A 158 -9.83 -8.47 16.68
C LYS A 158 -9.33 -7.04 16.57
N LEU A 159 -10.24 -6.08 16.73
CA LEU A 159 -9.91 -4.66 16.79
C LEU A 159 -8.97 -4.38 17.98
N VAL A 160 -7.93 -3.59 17.73
CA VAL A 160 -6.91 -3.18 18.71
C VAL A 160 -6.99 -1.69 18.94
N VAL A 161 -6.92 -0.91 17.86
CA VAL A 161 -7.06 0.55 17.86
C VAL A 161 -8.11 0.92 16.83
N ARG A 162 -8.91 1.93 17.15
CA ARG A 162 -9.90 2.49 16.24
C ARG A 162 -9.71 3.97 16.05
N ASN A 163 -10.29 4.52 14.98
CA ASN A 163 -10.34 5.96 14.71
C ASN A 163 -8.93 6.60 14.60
N LEU A 164 -8.01 5.94 13.88
CA LEU A 164 -6.74 6.54 13.47
C LEU A 164 -6.99 7.74 12.55
N LEU A 165 -6.08 8.71 12.58
CA LEU A 165 -6.10 9.92 11.75
C LEU A 165 -5.52 9.62 10.36
N GLY A 166 -6.15 8.69 9.64
CA GLY A 166 -5.80 8.35 8.26
C GLY A 166 -7.04 8.05 7.41
N GLY A 167 -8.23 8.32 7.93
CA GLY A 167 -9.51 7.97 7.29
C GLY A 167 -9.79 8.70 5.98
N GLU A 168 -11.05 8.72 5.57
CA GLU A 168 -11.48 9.31 4.30
C GLU A 168 -11.01 10.78 4.16
N GLY A 169 -10.32 11.07 3.06
CA GLY A 169 -9.77 12.40 2.76
C GLY A 169 -8.33 12.64 3.23
N ALA A 170 -7.76 11.77 4.07
CA ALA A 170 -6.37 11.91 4.53
C ALA A 170 -5.37 11.77 3.38
N ARG A 171 -4.39 12.68 3.30
CA ARG A 171 -3.33 12.64 2.28
C ARG A 171 -2.23 11.63 2.59
N HIS A 172 -1.99 11.32 3.87
CA HIS A 172 -0.94 10.39 4.30
C HIS A 172 -1.49 9.19 5.11
N PRO A 173 -2.35 8.35 4.52
CA PRO A 173 -3.15 7.34 5.22
C PRO A 173 -2.38 6.06 5.60
N LEU A 174 -1.07 5.97 5.30
CA LEU A 174 -0.30 4.74 5.48
C LEU A 174 0.45 4.79 6.80
N HIS A 175 0.30 3.74 7.60
CA HIS A 175 0.91 3.64 8.92
C HIS A 175 2.05 2.63 8.93
N HIS A 176 2.98 2.81 9.87
CA HIS A 176 3.99 1.81 10.21
C HIS A 176 3.82 1.39 11.68
N LEU A 177 4.11 0.13 11.98
CA LEU A 177 3.93 -0.48 13.31
C LEU A 177 5.26 -0.99 13.83
N ALA A 178 5.57 -0.72 15.10
CA ALA A 178 6.73 -1.29 15.78
C ALA A 178 6.42 -1.56 17.26
N PHE A 179 6.66 -2.79 17.72
CA PHE A 179 6.62 -3.11 19.15
C PHE A 179 7.96 -2.76 19.81
N ASP A 180 7.91 -2.25 21.03
CA ASP A 180 9.11 -1.96 21.81
C ASP A 180 9.80 -3.28 22.25
N PRO A 181 11.09 -3.49 21.94
CA PRO A 181 11.78 -4.70 22.37
C PRO A 181 11.99 -4.81 23.90
N LYS A 182 11.88 -3.70 24.65
CA LYS A 182 12.04 -3.66 26.11
C LYS A 182 10.70 -3.77 26.85
N ASN A 183 9.65 -3.18 26.29
CA ASN A 183 8.29 -3.35 26.77
C ASN A 183 7.43 -3.95 25.63
N PRO A 184 7.41 -5.27 25.47
CA PRO A 184 6.84 -5.93 24.28
C PRO A 184 5.36 -5.62 24.01
N TRP A 185 4.63 -5.05 24.97
CA TRP A 185 3.24 -4.62 24.83
C TRP A 185 3.07 -3.15 24.46
N GLN A 186 4.16 -2.38 24.38
CA GLN A 186 4.15 -1.02 23.87
C GLN A 186 4.23 -1.06 22.34
N LEU A 187 3.18 -0.56 21.69
CA LEU A 187 3.12 -0.39 20.24
C LEU A 187 3.37 1.08 19.89
N TYR A 188 4.29 1.33 18.96
CA TYR A 188 4.49 2.61 18.31
C TYR A 188 3.83 2.57 16.92
N VAL A 189 3.09 3.62 16.61
CA VAL A 189 2.36 3.79 15.36
C VAL A 189 2.75 5.13 14.75
N ASN A 190 3.20 5.11 13.50
CA ASN A 190 3.34 6.36 12.75
C ASN A 190 1.96 6.82 12.27
N ILE A 191 1.62 8.07 12.55
CA ILE A 191 0.42 8.75 12.05
C ILE A 191 0.90 9.86 11.11
N GLY A 192 0.56 9.74 9.83
CA GLY A 192 0.80 10.79 8.83
C GLY A 192 -0.15 11.96 9.03
N SER A 193 0.21 13.15 8.54
CA SER A 193 -0.68 14.30 8.59
C SER A 193 -1.82 14.15 7.58
N ASP A 194 -3.01 14.65 7.93
CA ASP A 194 -4.15 14.66 7.01
C ASP A 194 -3.91 15.61 5.82
N SER A 195 -3.12 16.67 6.01
CA SER A 195 -2.69 17.60 4.96
C SER A 195 -1.30 18.20 5.23
N ASP A 196 -0.75 18.91 4.25
CA ASP A 196 0.52 19.64 4.39
C ASP A 196 0.33 21.05 4.98
N MET A 197 -0.78 21.72 4.61
CA MET A 197 -0.98 23.17 4.81
C MET A 197 -2.44 23.55 5.11
N CYS A 198 -3.30 22.61 5.53
CA CYS A 198 -4.67 22.93 5.99
C CYS A 198 -5.49 23.70 4.94
N GLU A 199 -5.39 23.29 3.67
CA GLU A 199 -5.72 24.12 2.50
C GLU A 199 -7.20 24.08 2.05
N SER A 200 -8.08 23.28 2.66
CA SER A 200 -9.50 23.16 2.25
C SER A 200 -10.46 23.35 3.42
N GLU A 201 -11.77 23.55 3.17
CA GLU A 201 -12.77 23.65 4.25
C GLU A 201 -12.85 22.40 5.15
N GLN A 202 -12.41 21.25 4.64
CA GLN A 202 -12.25 20.00 5.41
C GLN A 202 -11.02 20.02 6.34
N PHE A 203 -10.09 20.95 6.10
CA PHE A 203 -8.86 21.18 6.82
C PHE A 203 -8.69 22.67 7.21
N ALA A 204 -9.77 23.45 7.35
CA ALA A 204 -9.67 24.90 7.48
C ALA A 204 -9.01 25.30 8.80
N ALA A 205 -8.29 26.43 8.77
CA ALA A 205 -7.66 26.99 9.96
C ALA A 205 -8.70 27.33 11.06
N PRO A 206 -8.39 27.03 12.34
CA PRO A 206 -7.13 26.45 12.79
C PRO A 206 -7.03 24.93 12.57
N CYS A 207 -5.80 24.45 12.32
CA CYS A 207 -5.51 23.04 12.07
C CYS A 207 -5.77 22.22 13.34
N ASN A 208 -6.88 21.48 13.38
CA ASN A 208 -7.18 20.60 14.51
C ASN A 208 -6.07 19.56 14.74
N GLU A 209 -5.32 19.19 13.72
CA GLU A 209 -4.21 18.22 13.77
C GLU A 209 -2.99 18.79 14.50
N ALA A 210 -2.72 20.10 14.39
CA ALA A 210 -1.67 20.78 15.15
C ALA A 210 -2.14 21.15 16.57
N GLU A 211 -3.44 21.34 16.76
CA GLU A 211 -4.02 21.85 18.02
C GLU A 211 -4.56 20.76 18.96
N ARG A 212 -4.77 19.52 18.49
CA ARG A 212 -5.21 18.38 19.33
C ARG A 212 -4.09 17.71 20.14
N ALA A 213 -2.92 18.34 20.23
CA ALA A 213 -1.95 18.04 21.26
C ALA A 213 -2.36 18.71 22.59
N ALA A 214 -3.53 18.34 23.13
CA ALA A 214 -3.97 18.69 24.48
C ALA A 214 -4.90 17.61 25.07
#